data_AF-A0A2A4T1E4-F1
#
_entry.id   AF-A0A2A4T1E4-F1
#
_cell.length_a   1.000
_cell.length_b   1.000
_cell.length_c   1.000
_cell.angle_alpha   90.00
_cell.angle_beta   90.00
_cell.angle_gamma   90.00
#
_symmetry.space_group_name_H-M   'P 1'
#
loop_
_entity.id
_entity.type
_entity.pdbx_description
1 polymer ?
#
loop_
_entity_poly.entity_id
_entity_poly.type
_entity_poly.pdbx_seq_one_letter_code
_entity_poly.pdbx_strand_id
1 'polypeptide(L)'
;MKEEVQSLLDREGVQACHQRLSQLDPKSAAALHPNDRSRVIRALQVFLETGKSIKQYQEIHGFEKQRYQVCYLGRQWSREELYDRINQRVHLMVEQGLVEEVRELLDQGYTKDLPSMSSIGYKQAVAYLSSEISLDNMIADIQQKSRHYAKKQLTWYRKDPRVHWLSDAHLSPDLIKGIRAFLDTGQPAFES
;
A
#
# COMPACT_ATOMS: atom_id res chain seq x y z
N MET A 1 -20.22 -3.49 -17.30
CA MET A 1 -19.31 -2.34 -17.12
C MET A 1 -17.90 -2.75 -16.71
N LYS A 2 -17.68 -3.50 -15.61
CA LYS A 2 -16.33 -4.02 -15.28
C LYS A 2 -15.74 -4.92 -16.36
N GLU A 3 -16.56 -5.82 -16.91
CA GLU A 3 -16.17 -6.71 -18.03
C GLU A 3 -15.87 -5.94 -19.32
N GLU A 4 -16.55 -4.84 -19.59
CA GLU A 4 -16.31 -4.00 -20.77
C GLU A 4 -14.95 -3.30 -20.69
N VAL A 5 -14.64 -2.69 -19.54
CA VAL A 5 -13.33 -2.05 -19.33
C VAL A 5 -12.22 -3.09 -19.34
N GLN A 6 -12.45 -4.27 -18.77
CA GLN A 6 -11.50 -5.37 -18.79
C GLN A 6 -11.27 -5.88 -20.22
N SER A 7 -12.33 -6.06 -21.02
CA SER A 7 -12.23 -6.45 -22.43
C SER A 7 -11.46 -5.42 -23.26
N LEU A 8 -11.74 -4.12 -23.09
CA LEU A 8 -11.01 -3.05 -23.78
C LEU A 8 -9.52 -3.07 -23.41
N LEU A 9 -9.22 -3.25 -22.13
CA LEU A 9 -7.85 -3.34 -21.63
C LEU A 9 -7.11 -4.55 -22.20
N ASP A 10 -7.78 -5.70 -22.30
CA ASP A 10 -7.16 -6.94 -22.79
C ASP A 10 -6.96 -6.91 -24.30
N ARG A 11 -7.84 -6.24 -25.05
CA ARG A 11 -7.76 -6.12 -26.52
C ARG A 11 -6.84 -5.01 -27.00
N GLU A 12 -6.88 -3.84 -26.35
CA GLU A 12 -6.29 -2.60 -26.88
C GLU A 12 -5.35 -1.91 -25.88
N GLY A 13 -5.26 -2.42 -24.65
CA GLY A 13 -4.32 -1.94 -23.66
C GLY A 13 -4.75 -0.67 -22.92
N VAL A 14 -3.87 -0.21 -22.03
CA VAL A 14 -4.15 0.91 -21.12
C VAL A 14 -4.28 2.25 -21.85
N GLN A 15 -3.56 2.44 -22.96
CA GLN A 15 -3.68 3.68 -23.74
C GLN A 15 -5.08 3.85 -24.31
N ALA A 16 -5.72 2.78 -24.80
CA ALA A 16 -7.10 2.83 -25.28
C ALA A 16 -8.07 3.16 -24.15
N CYS A 17 -7.89 2.58 -22.96
CA CYS A 17 -8.66 2.96 -21.78
C CYS A 17 -8.47 4.45 -21.41
N HIS A 18 -7.25 4.99 -21.51
CA HIS A 18 -6.96 6.40 -21.23
C HIS A 18 -7.58 7.33 -22.28
N GLN A 19 -7.54 6.97 -23.56
CA GLN A 19 -8.23 7.70 -24.63
C GLN A 19 -9.73 7.70 -24.42
N ARG A 20 -10.30 6.54 -24.06
CA ARG A 20 -11.73 6.43 -23.76
C ARG A 20 -12.11 7.28 -22.55
N LEU A 21 -11.29 7.27 -21.49
CA LEU A 21 -11.45 8.17 -20.35
C LEU A 21 -11.32 9.63 -20.76
N SER A 22 -10.43 9.99 -21.68
CA SER A 22 -10.26 11.37 -22.17
C SER A 22 -11.48 11.90 -22.90
N GLN A 23 -12.24 11.03 -23.57
CA GLN A 23 -13.50 11.40 -24.22
C GLN A 23 -14.64 11.62 -23.22
N LEU A 24 -14.66 10.83 -22.15
CA LEU A 24 -15.77 10.80 -21.17
C LEU A 24 -15.54 11.77 -20.00
N ASP A 25 -14.33 11.78 -19.45
CA ASP A 25 -13.89 12.61 -18.33
C ASP A 25 -12.50 13.23 -18.61
N PRO A 26 -12.44 14.29 -19.44
CA PRO A 26 -11.19 14.97 -19.77
C PRO A 26 -10.43 15.47 -18.53
N LYS A 27 -11.15 15.86 -17.47
CA LYS A 27 -10.57 16.42 -16.23
C LYS A 27 -9.79 15.37 -15.44
N SER A 28 -10.30 14.13 -15.38
CA SER A 28 -9.58 13.01 -14.76
C SER A 28 -8.45 12.52 -15.65
N ALA A 29 -8.69 12.39 -16.97
CA ALA A 29 -7.68 11.92 -17.91
C ALA A 29 -6.43 12.80 -17.93
N ALA A 30 -6.59 14.13 -17.88
CA ALA A 30 -5.47 15.08 -17.85
C ALA A 30 -4.60 14.97 -16.57
N ALA A 31 -5.17 14.49 -15.46
CA ALA A 31 -4.46 14.35 -14.20
C ALA A 31 -3.81 12.96 -14.01
N LEU A 32 -4.19 11.99 -14.83
CA LEU A 32 -3.68 10.63 -14.75
C LEU A 32 -2.66 10.38 -15.86
N HIS A 33 -1.50 9.86 -15.46
CA HIS A 33 -0.52 9.42 -16.44
C HIS A 33 -1.09 8.24 -17.25
N PRO A 34 -0.96 8.19 -18.59
CA PRO A 34 -1.55 7.13 -19.42
C PRO A 34 -1.12 5.71 -19.03
N ASN A 35 0.11 5.57 -18.51
CA ASN A 35 0.64 4.28 -18.07
C ASN A 35 0.20 3.88 -16.64
N ASP A 36 -0.53 4.72 -15.91
CA ASP A 36 -1.06 4.37 -14.59
C ASP A 36 -2.32 3.50 -14.72
N ARG A 37 -2.10 2.25 -15.13
CA ARG A 37 -3.14 1.25 -15.44
C ARG A 37 -4.23 1.20 -14.38
N SER A 38 -3.87 1.09 -13.10
CA SER A 38 -4.84 0.96 -12.02
C SER A 38 -5.72 2.20 -11.88
N ARG A 39 -5.14 3.40 -11.96
CA ARG A 39 -5.92 4.64 -11.81
C ARG A 39 -6.77 4.94 -13.02
N VAL A 40 -6.25 4.70 -14.23
CA VAL A 40 -6.99 4.89 -15.49
C VAL A 40 -8.21 3.98 -15.53
N ILE A 41 -8.02 2.67 -15.27
CA ILE A 41 -9.11 1.70 -15.23
C ILE A 41 -10.15 2.10 -14.18
N ARG A 42 -9.71 2.48 -12.97
CA ARG A 42 -10.64 2.83 -11.90
C ARG A 42 -11.44 4.10 -12.23
N ALA A 43 -10.80 5.13 -12.77
CA ALA A 43 -11.47 6.36 -13.17
C ALA A 43 -12.52 6.08 -14.26
N LEU A 44 -12.16 5.27 -15.26
CA LEU A 44 -13.08 4.88 -16.33
C LEU A 44 -14.26 4.06 -15.80
N GLN A 45 -14.01 3.08 -14.93
CA GLN A 45 -15.07 2.28 -14.30
C GLN A 45 -16.04 3.15 -13.50
N VAL A 46 -15.53 4.07 -12.66
CA VAL A 46 -16.38 4.98 -11.86
C VAL A 46 -17.25 5.84 -12.76
N PHE A 47 -16.69 6.40 -13.82
CA PHE A 47 -17.45 7.24 -14.74
C PHE A 47 -18.53 6.43 -15.46
N LEU A 48 -18.19 5.24 -15.96
CA LEU A 48 -19.14 4.36 -16.66
C LEU A 48 -20.25 3.84 -15.74
N GLU A 49 -19.97 3.59 -14.46
CA GLU A 49 -20.95 3.11 -13.48
C GLU A 49 -21.86 4.22 -12.95
N THR A 50 -21.36 5.46 -12.83
CA THR A 50 -22.06 6.53 -12.09
C THR A 50 -22.41 7.76 -12.93
N GLY A 51 -21.84 7.88 -14.14
CA GLY A 51 -21.88 9.09 -14.96
C GLY A 51 -21.13 10.29 -14.37
N LYS A 52 -20.43 10.11 -13.24
CA LYS A 52 -19.74 11.17 -12.52
C LYS A 52 -18.23 10.95 -12.52
N SER A 53 -17.50 12.06 -12.51
CA SER A 53 -16.04 12.03 -12.45
C SER A 53 -15.54 11.50 -11.11
N ILE A 54 -14.46 10.70 -11.13
CA ILE A 54 -13.81 10.27 -9.89
C ILE A 54 -13.26 11.46 -9.09
N LYS A 55 -12.89 12.56 -9.76
CA LYS A 55 -12.48 13.80 -9.09
C LYS A 55 -13.61 14.46 -8.34
N GLN A 56 -14.83 14.47 -8.90
CA GLN A 56 -16.00 15.01 -8.22
C GLN A 56 -16.28 14.23 -6.92
N TYR A 57 -16.15 12.91 -6.94
CA TYR A 57 -16.26 12.10 -5.73
C TYR A 57 -15.13 12.41 -4.72
N GLN A 58 -13.90 12.58 -5.19
CA GLN A 58 -12.78 12.96 -4.32
C GLN A 58 -12.93 14.35 -3.72
N GLU A 59 -13.56 15.30 -4.41
CA GLU A 59 -13.85 16.64 -3.89
C GLU A 59 -14.96 16.58 -2.82
N ILE A 60 -16.01 15.78 -3.07
CA ILE A 60 -17.13 15.60 -2.12
C ILE A 60 -16.69 14.86 -0.85
N HIS A 61 -15.83 13.84 -0.98
CA HIS A 61 -15.36 13.03 0.16
C HIS A 61 -14.03 13.49 0.76
N GLY A 62 -13.29 14.37 0.07
CA GLY A 62 -11.91 14.74 0.41
C GLY A 62 -11.78 15.58 1.68
N PHE A 63 -12.90 16.10 2.20
CA PHE A 63 -12.93 16.95 3.38
C PHE A 63 -14.14 16.64 4.28
N GLU A 64 -14.41 15.36 4.57
CA GLU A 64 -15.16 15.10 5.81
C GLU A 64 -14.37 15.71 6.96
N LYS A 65 -15.02 16.58 7.76
CA LYS A 65 -14.45 17.13 9.00
C LYS A 65 -13.80 15.98 9.76
N GLN A 66 -12.53 16.13 10.14
CA GLN A 66 -11.84 15.11 10.91
C GLN A 66 -12.69 14.74 12.13
N ARG A 67 -13.17 13.50 12.17
CA ARG A 67 -14.07 13.02 13.24
C ARG A 67 -13.36 12.99 14.59
N TYR A 68 -12.03 12.94 14.57
CA TYR A 68 -11.15 12.88 15.73
C TYR A 68 -9.98 13.84 15.55
N GLN A 69 -9.48 14.35 16.67
CA GLN A 69 -8.13 14.89 16.71
C GLN A 69 -7.16 13.72 16.65
N VAL A 70 -6.22 13.77 15.71
CA VAL A 70 -5.28 12.67 15.46
C VAL A 70 -3.85 13.17 15.61
N CYS A 71 -3.08 12.50 16.45
CA CYS A 71 -1.63 12.68 16.54
C CYS A 71 -0.96 11.57 15.72
N TYR A 72 -0.25 11.95 14.65
CA TYR A 72 0.47 11.00 13.81
C TYR A 72 1.90 10.86 14.34
N LEU A 73 2.25 9.66 14.79
CA LEU A 73 3.60 9.30 15.20
C LEU A 73 4.19 8.34 14.16
N GLY A 74 5.38 8.65 13.67
CA GLY A 74 6.12 7.83 12.71
C GLY A 74 7.46 7.44 13.29
N ARG A 75 7.87 6.17 13.14
CA ARG A 75 9.22 5.77 13.54
C ARG A 75 10.21 6.05 12.41
N GLN A 76 11.29 6.75 12.73
CA GLN A 76 12.39 7.00 11.82
C GLN A 76 13.54 6.03 12.12
N TRP A 77 13.94 5.31 11.10
CA TRP A 77 15.14 4.48 11.07
C TRP A 77 16.06 5.00 9.99
N SER A 78 17.37 4.79 10.13
CA SER A 78 18.25 4.88 8.98
C SER A 78 17.83 3.84 7.92
N ARG A 79 18.21 4.09 6.67
CA ARG A 79 17.86 3.17 5.58
C ARG A 79 18.51 1.79 5.76
N GLU A 80 19.72 1.78 6.28
CA GLU A 80 20.50 0.56 6.54
C GLU A 80 19.83 -0.28 7.63
N GLU A 81 19.60 0.30 8.81
CA GLU A 81 18.92 -0.39 9.92
C GLU A 81 17.54 -0.92 9.52
N LEU A 82 16.76 -0.13 8.78
CA LEU A 82 15.44 -0.56 8.31
C LEU A 82 15.55 -1.79 7.41
N TYR A 83 16.52 -1.81 6.51
CA TYR A 83 16.69 -2.89 5.55
C TYR A 83 17.20 -4.16 6.23
N ASP A 84 18.13 -4.04 7.16
CA ASP A 84 18.63 -5.17 7.95
C ASP A 84 17.52 -5.79 8.79
N ARG A 85 16.72 -4.97 9.47
CA ARG A 85 15.55 -5.44 10.22
C ARG A 85 14.53 -6.13 9.33
N ILE A 86 14.27 -5.59 8.13
CA ILE A 86 13.38 -6.24 7.16
C ILE A 86 13.94 -7.61 6.75
N ASN A 87 15.23 -7.69 6.44
CA ASN A 87 15.86 -8.92 5.99
C ASN A 87 15.82 -10.00 7.08
N GLN A 88 16.22 -9.64 8.31
CA GLN A 88 16.15 -10.51 9.48
C GLN A 88 14.72 -10.99 9.75
N ARG A 89 13.74 -10.08 9.70
CA ARG A 89 12.33 -10.43 9.89
C ARG A 89 11.84 -11.45 8.86
N VAL A 90 12.27 -11.35 7.60
CA VAL A 90 11.86 -12.34 6.57
C VAL A 90 12.44 -13.72 6.87
N HIS A 91 13.70 -13.81 7.31
CA HIS A 91 14.26 -15.10 7.76
C HIS A 91 13.45 -15.68 8.92
N LEU A 92 13.16 -14.87 9.93
CA LEU A 92 12.33 -15.27 11.08
C LEU A 92 10.93 -15.73 10.65
N MET A 93 10.30 -15.07 9.69
CA MET A 93 8.99 -15.50 9.17
C MET A 93 9.04 -16.89 8.54
N VAL A 94 10.09 -17.18 7.77
CA VAL A 94 10.27 -18.51 7.16
C VAL A 94 10.56 -19.56 8.22
N GLU A 95 11.45 -19.27 9.17
CA GLU A 95 11.75 -20.14 10.31
C GLU A 95 10.53 -20.42 11.20
N GLN A 96 9.62 -19.44 11.32
CA GLN A 96 8.37 -19.55 12.07
C GLN A 96 7.22 -20.20 11.28
N GLY A 97 7.47 -20.71 10.07
CA GLY A 97 6.50 -21.52 9.34
C GLY A 97 5.65 -20.78 8.32
N LEU A 98 6.14 -19.68 7.71
CA LEU A 98 5.43 -19.01 6.60
C LEU A 98 5.06 -19.99 5.47
N VAL A 99 5.96 -20.91 5.13
CA VAL A 99 5.72 -21.87 4.03
C VAL A 99 4.64 -22.87 4.42
N GLU A 100 4.69 -23.36 5.65
CA GLU A 100 3.72 -24.29 6.23
C GLU A 100 2.33 -23.66 6.30
N GLU A 101 2.22 -22.42 6.80
CA GLU A 101 0.97 -21.68 6.86
C GLU A 101 0.33 -21.54 5.47
N VAL A 102 1.13 -21.20 4.45
CA VAL A 102 0.61 -21.05 3.08
C VAL A 102 0.22 -22.39 2.48
N ARG A 103 0.98 -23.46 2.75
CA ARG A 103 0.64 -24.82 2.32
C ARG A 103 -0.71 -25.25 2.90
N GLU A 104 -0.92 -25.06 4.20
CA GLU A 104 -2.18 -25.40 4.88
C GLU A 104 -3.38 -24.67 4.28
N LEU A 105 -3.22 -23.39 3.90
CA LEU A 105 -4.29 -22.64 3.24
C LEU A 105 -4.60 -23.17 1.85
N LEU A 106 -3.58 -23.56 1.07
CA LEU A 106 -3.81 -24.18 -0.24
C LEU A 106 -4.51 -25.54 -0.09
N ASP A 107 -4.12 -26.34 0.90
CA ASP A 107 -4.72 -27.65 1.19
C ASP A 107 -6.18 -27.52 1.64
N GLN A 108 -6.55 -26.41 2.28
CA GLN A 108 -7.94 -26.05 2.60
C GLN A 108 -8.77 -25.60 1.38
N GLY A 109 -8.15 -25.48 0.20
CA GLY A 109 -8.81 -25.10 -1.05
C GLY A 109 -8.82 -23.59 -1.33
N TYR A 110 -8.10 -22.77 -0.56
CA TYR A 110 -7.90 -21.37 -0.91
C TYR A 110 -7.03 -21.24 -2.16
N THR A 111 -7.44 -20.40 -3.11
CA THR A 111 -6.73 -20.28 -4.40
C THR A 111 -5.72 -19.14 -4.39
N LYS A 112 -4.66 -19.28 -5.19
CA LYS A 112 -3.62 -18.25 -5.38
C LYS A 112 -4.15 -16.92 -5.94
N ASP A 113 -5.31 -16.93 -6.55
CA ASP A 113 -5.94 -15.76 -7.17
C ASP A 113 -6.68 -14.88 -6.17
N LEU A 114 -6.80 -15.32 -4.91
CA LEU A 114 -7.41 -14.52 -3.85
C LEU A 114 -6.59 -13.26 -3.54
N PRO A 115 -7.24 -12.12 -3.27
CA PRO A 115 -6.55 -10.89 -2.90
C PRO A 115 -5.60 -11.06 -1.68
N SER A 116 -5.99 -11.86 -0.69
CA SER A 116 -5.14 -12.18 0.47
C SER A 116 -3.84 -12.90 0.09
N MET A 117 -3.92 -13.82 -0.88
CA MET A 117 -2.77 -14.57 -1.42
C MET A 117 -1.84 -13.72 -2.28
N SER A 118 -2.27 -12.52 -2.70
CA SER A 118 -1.44 -11.59 -3.47
C SER A 118 -0.48 -10.74 -2.61
N SER A 119 -0.53 -10.89 -1.29
CA SER A 119 0.32 -10.17 -0.34
C SER A 119 1.80 -10.59 -0.41
N ILE A 120 2.70 -9.70 0.01
CA ILE A 120 4.14 -9.97 0.08
C ILE A 120 4.39 -11.05 1.14
N GLY A 121 5.10 -12.12 0.77
CA GLY A 121 5.24 -13.33 1.59
C GLY A 121 4.43 -14.47 0.98
N TYR A 122 3.10 -14.36 1.02
CA TYR A 122 2.18 -15.40 0.53
C TYR A 122 2.38 -15.69 -0.95
N LYS A 123 2.41 -14.64 -1.80
CA LYS A 123 2.59 -14.82 -3.24
C LYS A 123 3.90 -15.56 -3.57
N GLN A 124 4.96 -15.25 -2.83
CA GLN A 124 6.28 -15.88 -3.02
C GLN A 124 6.28 -17.33 -2.52
N ALA A 125 5.67 -17.58 -1.36
CA ALA A 125 5.52 -18.92 -0.81
C ALA A 125 4.70 -19.82 -1.75
N VAL A 126 3.63 -19.33 -2.36
CA VAL A 126 2.87 -20.07 -3.38
C VAL A 126 3.75 -20.43 -4.58
N ALA A 127 4.57 -19.49 -5.08
CA ALA A 127 5.48 -19.75 -6.20
C ALA A 127 6.55 -20.80 -5.84
N TYR A 128 7.07 -20.75 -4.61
CA TYR A 128 7.99 -21.76 -4.08
C TYR A 128 7.32 -23.14 -3.97
N LEU A 129 6.12 -23.22 -3.37
CA LEU A 129 5.35 -24.46 -3.25
C LEU A 129 4.97 -25.05 -4.61
N SER A 130 4.82 -24.20 -5.63
CA SER A 130 4.59 -24.59 -7.02
C SER A 130 5.88 -24.96 -7.77
N SER A 131 7.03 -24.99 -7.09
CA SER A 131 8.36 -25.25 -7.67
C SER A 131 8.78 -24.27 -8.78
N GLU A 132 8.19 -23.07 -8.83
CA GLU A 132 8.55 -22.04 -9.83
C GLU A 132 9.84 -21.30 -9.46
N ILE A 133 10.16 -21.22 -8.15
CA ILE A 133 11.35 -20.58 -7.61
C ILE A 133 11.96 -21.42 -6.48
N SER A 134 13.26 -21.26 -6.21
CA SER A 134 13.92 -21.87 -5.05
C SER A 134 13.57 -21.14 -3.74
N LEU A 135 13.85 -21.79 -2.60
CA LEU A 135 13.65 -21.18 -1.28
C LEU A 135 14.49 -19.90 -1.11
N ASP A 136 15.74 -19.91 -1.56
CA ASP A 136 16.61 -18.72 -1.49
C ASP A 136 16.08 -17.57 -2.34
N ASN A 137 15.58 -17.87 -3.54
CA ASN A 137 14.97 -16.87 -4.42
C ASN A 137 13.66 -16.34 -3.84
N MET A 138 12.87 -17.19 -3.17
CA MET A 138 11.67 -16.78 -2.44
C MET A 138 12.01 -15.77 -1.35
N ILE A 139 12.99 -16.08 -0.49
CA ILE A 139 13.45 -15.20 0.59
C ILE A 139 13.94 -13.88 0.02
N ALA A 140 14.81 -13.92 -0.99
CA ALA A 140 15.36 -12.71 -1.62
C ALA A 140 14.27 -11.81 -2.22
N ASP A 141 13.26 -12.40 -2.88
CA ASP A 141 12.14 -11.65 -3.46
C ASP A 141 11.25 -11.02 -2.38
N ILE A 142 10.93 -11.75 -1.31
CA ILE A 142 10.15 -11.21 -0.17
C ILE A 142 10.90 -10.03 0.44
N GLN A 143 12.21 -10.15 0.67
CA GLN A 143 13.03 -9.09 1.23
C GLN A 143 13.04 -7.85 0.32
N GLN A 144 13.30 -8.02 -0.97
CA GLN A 144 13.32 -6.91 -1.93
C GLN A 144 11.96 -6.20 -1.99
N LYS A 145 10.87 -6.94 -2.12
CA LYS A 145 9.52 -6.36 -2.17
C LYS A 145 9.14 -5.67 -0.87
N SER A 146 9.51 -6.24 0.28
CA SER A 146 9.30 -5.63 1.59
C SER A 146 10.05 -4.30 1.73
N ARG A 147 11.31 -4.22 1.28
CA ARG A 147 12.08 -2.96 1.24
C ARG A 147 11.45 -1.91 0.33
N HIS A 148 11.00 -2.32 -0.86
CA HIS A 148 10.30 -1.42 -1.77
C HIS A 148 8.98 -0.92 -1.18
N TYR A 149 8.24 -1.79 -0.49
CA TYR A 149 6.99 -1.43 0.18
C TYR A 149 7.25 -0.44 1.32
N ALA A 150 8.22 -0.71 2.19
CA ALA A 150 8.63 0.20 3.25
C ALA A 150 9.08 1.57 2.71
N LYS A 151 9.86 1.61 1.62
CA LYS A 151 10.24 2.86 0.94
C LYS A 151 9.01 3.65 0.47
N LYS A 152 8.02 2.98 -0.11
CA LYS A 152 6.78 3.62 -0.57
C LYS A 152 5.99 4.18 0.61
N GLN A 153 5.85 3.42 1.71
CA GLN A 153 5.20 3.89 2.93
C GLN A 153 5.89 5.14 3.48
N LEU A 154 7.22 5.11 3.63
CA LEU A 154 7.99 6.27 4.08
C LEU A 154 7.83 7.48 3.16
N THR A 155 7.86 7.27 1.84
CA THR A 155 7.66 8.36 0.86
C THR A 155 6.27 8.97 0.97
N TRP A 156 5.26 8.17 1.32
CA TRP A 156 3.89 8.64 1.52
C TRP A 156 3.78 9.46 2.82
N TYR A 157 4.22 8.90 3.95
CA TYR A 157 4.14 9.58 5.25
C TYR A 157 5.05 10.81 5.37
N ARG A 158 6.22 10.84 4.71
CA ARG A 158 7.11 12.01 4.72
C ARG A 158 6.50 13.25 4.06
N LYS A 159 5.49 13.08 3.22
CA LYS A 159 4.77 14.20 2.60
C LYS A 159 3.67 14.77 3.50
N ASP A 160 3.33 14.07 4.59
CA ASP A 160 2.33 14.52 5.54
C ASP A 160 3.01 15.28 6.69
N PRO A 161 2.89 16.61 6.74
CA PRO A 161 3.56 17.43 7.76
C PRO A 161 3.02 17.19 9.17
N ARG A 162 1.91 16.45 9.32
CA ARG A 162 1.33 16.10 10.63
C ARG A 162 2.09 14.97 11.32
N VAL A 163 2.94 14.24 10.60
CA VAL A 163 3.69 13.10 11.13
C VAL A 163 4.88 13.60 11.95
N HIS A 164 4.86 13.30 13.24
CA HIS A 164 6.00 13.51 14.14
C HIS A 164 6.91 12.29 14.09
N TRP A 165 8.14 12.48 13.60
CA TRP A 165 9.11 11.42 13.41
C TRP A 165 9.96 11.20 14.65
N LEU A 166 9.93 9.98 15.18
CA LEU A 166 10.64 9.57 16.38
C LEU A 166 11.93 8.86 15.98
N SER A 167 13.07 9.37 16.43
CA SER A 167 14.39 8.75 16.22
C SER A 167 14.65 7.60 17.21
N ASP A 168 14.28 7.79 18.47
CA ASP A 168 14.49 6.81 19.54
C ASP A 168 13.56 5.59 19.40
N ALA A 169 14.08 4.42 19.77
CA ALA A 169 13.32 3.18 19.87
C ALA A 169 12.50 3.06 21.12
N HIS A 170 12.88 3.80 22.15
CA HIS A 170 12.28 3.70 23.45
C HIS A 170 11.28 4.84 23.66
N LEU A 171 10.29 4.56 24.51
CA LEU A 171 9.37 5.59 24.97
C LEU A 171 10.14 6.51 25.92
N SER A 172 10.67 7.61 25.39
CA SER A 172 11.32 8.62 26.20
C SER A 172 10.29 9.32 27.11
N PRO A 173 10.69 9.80 28.30
CA PRO A 173 9.84 10.62 29.15
C PRO A 173 9.24 11.83 28.39
N ASP A 174 10.01 12.42 27.47
CA ASP A 174 9.58 13.57 26.67
C ASP A 174 8.50 13.20 25.65
N LEU A 175 8.62 12.03 25.00
CA LEU A 175 7.56 11.53 24.12
C LEU A 175 6.26 11.30 24.91
N ILE A 176 6.34 10.71 26.10
CA ILE A 176 5.18 10.49 26.97
C ILE A 176 4.55 11.83 27.37
N LYS A 177 5.37 12.82 27.73
CA LYS A 177 4.91 14.18 28.05
C LYS A 177 4.21 14.83 26.86
N GLY A 178 4.77 14.72 25.66
CA GLY A 178 4.17 15.25 24.43
C GLY A 178 2.85 14.58 24.07
N ILE A 179 2.73 13.26 24.26
CA ILE A 179 1.47 12.53 24.08
C ILE A 179 0.42 13.00 25.10
N ARG A 180 0.78 13.16 26.38
CA ARG A 180 -0.14 13.68 27.41
C ARG A 180 -0.61 15.09 27.08
N ALA A 181 0.29 15.97 26.67
CA ALA A 181 -0.07 17.31 26.23
C ALA A 181 -1.06 17.30 25.05
N PHE A 182 -0.87 16.39 24.08
CA PHE A 182 -1.83 16.19 23.00
C PHE A 182 -3.20 15.74 23.51
N LEU A 183 -3.26 14.79 24.45
CA LEU A 183 -4.52 14.31 25.00
C LEU A 183 -5.28 15.40 25.78
N ASP A 184 -4.57 16.31 26.44
CA ASP A 184 -5.16 17.38 27.25
C ASP A 184 -5.58 18.59 26.40
N THR A 185 -4.79 18.94 25.38
CA THR A 185 -4.93 20.23 24.65
C THR A 185 -5.30 20.08 23.18
N GLY A 186 -5.22 18.87 22.63
CA GLY A 186 -5.34 18.61 21.20
C GLY A 186 -4.13 19.04 20.38
N GLN A 187 -3.10 19.61 21.01
CA GLN A 187 -1.87 20.03 20.35
C GLN A 187 -0.68 19.20 20.87
N PRO A 188 0.03 18.48 19.99
CA PRO A 188 1.22 17.77 20.41
C PRO A 188 2.35 18.75 20.75
N ALA A 189 3.00 18.54 21.90
CA ALA A 189 4.20 19.25 22.31
C ALA A 189 5.39 18.29 22.27
N PHE A 190 5.79 17.90 21.05
CA PHE A 190 7.02 17.15 20.85
C PHE A 190 8.16 18.15 20.63
N GLU A 191 9.11 18.18 21.56
CA GLU A 191 10.35 18.96 21.38
C GLU A 191 11.11 18.40 20.15
N SER A 192 11.65 19.30 19.34
CA SER A 192 12.36 18.98 18.09
C SER A 192 13.79 18.54 18.35
#